data_AF-W5SYG5-F1
#
_entry.id   AF-W5SYG5-F1
#
_cell.length_a   1.000
_cell.length_b   1.000
_cell.length_c   1.000
_cell.angle_alpha   90.00
_cell.angle_beta   90.00
_cell.angle_gamma   90.00
#
_symmetry.space_group_name_H-M   'P 1'
#
loop_
_entity.id
_entity.type
_entity.pdbx_description
1 polymer ?
#
loop_
_entity_poly.entity_id
_entity_poly.type
_entity_poly.pdbx_seq_one_letter_code
_entity_poly.pdbx_strand_id
1 'polypeptide(L)'
;MNNLYKLTDVYFSIGGRQINSGKLEFTSEPTTRAIISNEDRGLPVISLRDPKTITYIFNIEVTLGSQDYILLTQLADDQFYNMNISKNDKMLDLVFNDRISTKIISNTAVFTEEPSRSYSSEAEKVTFEIR
;
A
#
# COMPACT_ATOMS: atom_id res chain seq x y z
N MET A 1 8.01 -8.40 -21.91
CA MET A 1 8.67 -9.43 -21.06
C MET A 1 7.65 -9.85 -20.02
N ASN A 2 7.29 -11.13 -19.95
CA ASN A 2 6.40 -11.65 -18.92
C ASN A 2 7.18 -11.72 -17.60
N ASN A 3 7.07 -10.69 -16.76
CA ASN A 3 7.59 -10.71 -15.40
C ASN A 3 6.72 -11.68 -14.58
N LEU A 4 7.08 -12.96 -14.63
CA LEU A 4 6.47 -13.99 -13.79
C LEU A 4 6.94 -13.76 -12.35
N TYR A 5 6.05 -13.28 -11.49
CA TYR A 5 6.33 -13.05 -10.08
C TYR A 5 6.70 -14.38 -9.39
N LYS A 6 7.83 -14.41 -8.69
CA LYS A 6 8.29 -15.60 -7.97
C LYS A 6 7.63 -15.68 -6.58
N LEU A 7 6.37 -16.12 -6.55
CA LEU A 7 5.53 -16.22 -5.35
C LEU A 7 5.89 -17.40 -4.40
N THR A 8 7.11 -17.94 -4.51
CA THR A 8 7.60 -19.01 -3.62
C THR A 8 8.12 -18.45 -2.29
N ASP A 9 8.46 -17.16 -2.26
CA ASP A 9 9.02 -16.46 -1.10
C ASP A 9 8.15 -15.26 -0.73
N VAL A 10 8.40 -14.68 0.45
CA VAL A 10 7.80 -13.39 0.83
C VAL A 10 8.21 -12.38 -0.21
N TYR A 11 7.23 -11.75 -0.84
CA TYR A 11 7.44 -10.92 -2.02
C TYR A 11 6.56 -9.69 -1.93
N PHE A 12 7.15 -8.52 -2.15
CA PHE A 12 6.45 -7.27 -2.32
C PHE A 12 7.04 -6.52 -3.49
N SER A 13 6.21 -6.07 -4.43
CA SER A 13 6.62 -5.19 -5.52
C SER A 13 5.56 -4.15 -5.84
N ILE A 14 6.00 -2.97 -6.24
CA ILE A 14 5.15 -1.90 -6.75
C ILE A 14 5.72 -1.34 -8.06
N GLY A 15 4.87 -1.06 -9.04
CA GLY A 15 5.28 -0.61 -10.37
C GLY A 15 6.22 -1.61 -11.07
N GLY A 16 6.06 -2.90 -10.78
CA GLY A 16 6.95 -3.97 -11.26
C GLY A 16 8.34 -4.00 -10.63
N ARG A 17 8.62 -3.19 -9.60
CA ARG A 17 9.89 -3.14 -8.89
C ARG A 17 9.75 -3.77 -7.50
N GLN A 18 10.57 -4.77 -7.22
CA GLN A 18 10.55 -5.48 -5.94
C GLN A 18 11.21 -4.62 -4.84
N ILE A 19 10.57 -4.54 -3.68
CA ILE A 19 11.12 -3.91 -2.47
C ILE A 19 11.62 -5.03 -1.57
N ASN A 20 12.89 -4.93 -1.15
CA ASN A 20 13.56 -6.01 -0.41
C ASN A 20 14.09 -5.56 0.95
N SER A 21 14.08 -4.26 1.23
CA SER A 21 14.62 -3.69 2.46
C SER A 21 13.54 -3.15 3.38
N GLY A 22 13.84 -3.17 4.68
CA GLY A 22 13.01 -2.53 5.69
C GLY A 22 12.01 -3.43 6.40
N LYS A 23 11.02 -2.79 7.03
CA LYS A 23 9.88 -3.43 7.70
C LYS A 23 8.62 -3.17 6.88
N LEU A 24 7.90 -4.24 6.51
CA LEU A 24 6.63 -4.17 5.82
C LEU A 24 5.51 -4.60 6.78
N GLU A 25 4.57 -3.70 7.03
CA GLU A 25 3.34 -4.01 7.78
C GLU A 25 2.14 -3.97 6.83
N PHE A 26 1.26 -4.95 6.98
CA PHE A 26 0.07 -5.10 6.15
C PHE A 26 -1.19 -5.04 7.03
N THR A 27 -2.14 -4.19 6.64
CA THR A 27 -3.47 -4.08 7.27
C THR A 27 -4.55 -3.93 6.20
N SER A 28 -5.83 -3.99 6.59
CA SER A 28 -6.94 -3.82 5.64
C SER A 28 -8.13 -3.12 6.28
N GLU A 29 -8.83 -2.28 5.52
CA GLU A 29 -10.07 -1.61 5.92
C GLU A 29 -11.27 -2.06 5.06
N PRO A 30 -12.46 -2.31 5.65
CA PRO A 30 -12.76 -2.29 7.08
C PRO A 30 -12.24 -3.55 7.80
N THR A 31 -11.67 -3.38 9.00
CA THR A 31 -11.22 -4.50 9.87
C THR A 31 -12.40 -5.28 10.48
N THR A 32 -13.58 -4.66 10.53
CA THR A 32 -14.84 -5.23 11.02
C THR A 32 -15.81 -5.42 9.87
N ARG A 33 -16.21 -6.67 9.61
CA ARG A 33 -17.35 -6.97 8.71
C ARG A 33 -18.62 -6.39 9.32
N ALA A 34 -19.51 -5.83 8.50
CA ALA A 34 -20.80 -5.31 8.96
C ALA A 34 -21.54 -6.34 9.84
N ILE A 35 -21.83 -5.97 11.10
CA ILE A 35 -22.63 -6.77 12.01
C ILE A 35 -24.10 -6.44 11.70
N ILE A 36 -24.86 -7.41 11.21
CA ILE A 36 -26.33 -7.32 11.19
C ILE A 36 -26.82 -7.83 12.55
N SER A 37 -27.38 -6.93 13.36
CA SER A 37 -28.03 -7.23 14.63
C SER A 37 -29.53 -6.91 14.47
N ASN A 38 -30.40 -7.80 14.93
CA ASN A 38 -31.86 -7.57 14.93
C ASN A 38 -32.30 -6.53 16.00
N GLU A 39 -31.38 -6.10 16.87
CA GLU A 39 -31.63 -5.16 17.97
C GLU A 39 -31.35 -3.69 17.56
N ASP A 40 -30.51 -3.45 16.54
CA ASP A 40 -30.12 -2.12 16.05
C ASP A 40 -31.07 -1.55 14.98
N ARG A 41 -32.40 -1.69 15.17
CA ARG A 41 -33.43 -1.06 14.30
C ARG A 41 -33.55 0.47 14.49
N GLY A 42 -32.51 1.13 14.98
CA GLY A 42 -32.39 2.59 15.00
C GLY A 42 -31.69 3.08 13.74
N LEU A 43 -32.37 3.94 12.98
CA LEU A 43 -31.91 4.74 11.83
C LEU A 43 -30.61 4.26 11.15
N PRO A 44 -30.66 3.76 9.90
CA PRO A 44 -29.45 3.35 9.19
C PRO A 44 -28.49 4.53 9.06
N VAL A 45 -27.33 4.43 9.72
CA VAL A 45 -26.20 5.32 9.46
C VAL A 45 -25.70 4.97 8.06
N ILE A 46 -25.86 5.90 7.13
CA ILE A 46 -25.42 5.73 5.74
C ILE A 46 -23.89 5.81 5.74
N SER A 47 -23.23 4.66 5.87
CA SER A 47 -21.82 4.55 5.49
C SER A 47 -21.75 4.59 3.96
N LEU A 48 -21.14 5.64 3.40
CA LEU A 48 -20.91 5.81 1.96
C LEU A 48 -19.83 4.86 1.40
N ARG A 49 -19.20 4.03 2.24
CA ARG A 49 -18.28 2.97 1.79
C ARG A 49 -19.07 1.68 1.64
N ASP A 50 -19.11 1.12 0.42
CA ASP A 50 -19.62 -0.24 0.20
C ASP A 50 -18.88 -1.18 1.18
N PRO A 51 -19.59 -1.85 2.10
CA PRO A 51 -18.96 -2.74 3.10
C PRO A 51 -18.23 -3.93 2.46
N LYS A 52 -18.35 -4.13 1.14
CA LYS A 52 -17.62 -5.15 0.38
C LYS A 52 -16.26 -4.67 -0.15
N THR A 53 -16.01 -3.37 -0.20
CA THR A 53 -14.73 -2.84 -0.67
C THR A 53 -13.69 -3.00 0.42
N ILE A 54 -12.73 -3.90 0.20
CA ILE A 54 -11.57 -4.09 1.06
C ILE A 54 -10.44 -3.24 0.50
N THR A 55 -9.98 -2.26 1.27
CA THR A 55 -8.76 -1.51 1.01
C THR A 55 -7.61 -2.19 1.73
N TYR A 56 -6.55 -2.53 0.99
CA TYR A 56 -5.34 -3.11 1.55
C TYR A 56 -4.33 -2.00 1.80
N ILE A 57 -3.76 -1.92 2.99
CA ILE A 57 -2.85 -0.85 3.39
C ILE A 57 -1.50 -1.47 3.70
N PHE A 58 -0.46 -0.94 3.06
CA PHE A 58 0.93 -1.37 3.24
C PHE A 58 1.76 -0.23 3.81
N ASN A 59 2.35 -0.44 4.99
CA ASN A 59 3.29 0.48 5.61
C ASN A 59 4.71 -0.05 5.43
N ILE A 60 5.54 0.69 4.71
CA ILE A 60 6.90 0.29 4.35
C ILE A 60 7.90 1.24 5.01
N GLU A 61 8.59 0.75 6.03
CA GLU A 61 9.68 1.48 6.69
C GLU A 61 11.01 1.14 6.02
N VAL A 62 11.65 2.09 5.35
CA VAL A 62 12.93 1.94 4.65
C VAL A 62 14.00 2.86 5.23
N THR A 63 15.27 2.47 5.09
CA THR A 63 16.41 3.31 5.51
C THR A 63 16.62 4.47 4.55
N LEU A 64 16.86 5.68 5.08
CA LEU A 64 17.16 6.88 4.30
C LEU A 64 18.38 6.64 3.38
N GLY A 65 18.29 7.10 2.13
CA GLY A 65 19.38 6.94 1.16
C GLY A 65 19.56 5.52 0.59
N SER A 66 18.79 4.54 1.07
CA SER A 66 18.76 3.20 0.46
C SER A 66 18.18 3.22 -0.97
N GLN A 67 18.42 2.16 -1.73
CA GLN A 67 17.86 2.03 -3.08
C GLN A 67 16.32 2.03 -3.05
N ASP A 68 15.72 1.34 -2.08
CA ASP A 68 14.26 1.30 -1.93
C ASP A 68 13.71 2.67 -1.50
N TYR A 69 14.43 3.42 -0.67
CA TYR A 69 14.07 4.81 -0.35
C TYR A 69 14.05 5.71 -1.58
N ILE A 70 15.12 5.67 -2.39
CA ILE A 70 15.20 6.47 -3.63
C ILE A 70 14.05 6.10 -4.57
N LEU A 71 13.79 4.80 -4.72
CA LEU A 71 12.69 4.29 -5.54
C LEU A 71 11.33 4.79 -5.06
N LEU A 72 11.00 4.57 -3.79
CA LEU A 72 9.69 4.94 -3.24
C LEU A 72 9.50 6.45 -3.25
N THR A 73 10.57 7.23 -3.06
CA THR A 73 10.54 8.69 -3.20
C THR A 73 10.23 9.10 -4.64
N GLN A 74 10.89 8.50 -5.64
CA GLN A 74 10.60 8.78 -7.06
C GLN A 74 9.15 8.46 -7.42
N LEU A 75 8.65 7.30 -6.98
CA LEU A 75 7.26 6.90 -7.24
C LEU A 75 6.26 7.83 -6.54
N ALA A 76 6.54 8.25 -5.30
CA ALA A 76 5.71 9.23 -4.59
C ALA A 76 5.75 10.60 -5.28
N ASP A 77 6.92 11.07 -5.72
CA ASP A 77 7.06 12.35 -6.41
C ASP A 77 6.30 12.35 -7.75
N ASP A 78 6.36 11.25 -8.50
CA ASP A 78 5.55 11.08 -9.71
C ASP A 78 4.05 11.08 -9.40
N GLN A 79 3.66 10.50 -8.26
CA GLN A 79 2.26 10.48 -7.83
C GLN A 79 1.73 11.87 -7.45
N PHE A 80 2.47 12.61 -6.62
CA PHE A 80 1.96 13.83 -5.99
C PHE A 80 2.37 15.11 -6.73
N TYR A 81 3.53 15.13 -7.38
CA TYR A 81 4.13 16.35 -7.93
C TYR A 81 4.24 16.37 -9.45
N ASN A 82 4.21 15.21 -10.11
CA ASN A 82 4.25 15.16 -11.57
C ASN A 82 2.86 15.39 -12.18
N MET A 83 2.66 16.61 -12.70
CA MET A 83 1.41 17.02 -13.37
C MET A 83 1.32 16.53 -14.83
N ASN A 84 2.40 15.99 -15.39
CA ASN A 84 2.43 15.52 -16.78
C ASN A 84 1.95 14.07 -16.93
N ILE A 85 1.78 13.35 -15.81
CA ILE A 85 1.31 11.96 -15.79
C ILE A 85 -0.20 11.93 -15.56
N SER A 86 -0.93 11.18 -16.38
CA SER A 86 -2.38 11.05 -16.23
C SER A 86 -2.76 10.28 -14.96
N LYS A 87 -3.98 10.47 -14.45
CA LYS A 87 -4.45 9.74 -13.26
C LYS A 87 -4.41 8.22 -13.41
N ASN A 88 -4.57 7.71 -14.62
CA ASN A 88 -4.51 6.26 -14.88
C ASN A 88 -3.07 5.75 -14.89
N ASP A 89 -2.14 6.55 -15.41
CA ASP A 89 -0.71 6.20 -15.41
C ASP A 89 -0.07 6.30 -14.02
N LYS A 90 -0.75 6.99 -13.09
CA LYS A 90 -0.44 7.03 -11.65
C LYS A 90 -0.89 5.79 -10.88
N MET A 91 -1.68 4.91 -11.50
CA MET A 91 -2.05 3.63 -10.90
C MET A 91 -0.91 2.64 -11.15
N LEU A 92 -0.36 2.11 -10.07
CA LEU A 92 0.76 1.17 -10.14
C LEU A 92 0.28 -0.26 -9.90
N ASP A 93 0.93 -1.20 -10.57
CA ASP A 93 0.77 -2.62 -10.26
C ASP A 93 1.44 -2.93 -8.92
N LEU A 94 0.73 -3.58 -8.01
CA LEU A 94 1.22 -4.05 -6.72
C LEU A 94 1.02 -5.55 -6.58
N VAL A 95 2.08 -6.22 -6.14
CA VAL A 95 2.05 -7.65 -5.85
C VAL A 95 2.60 -7.86 -4.45
N PHE A 96 1.83 -8.55 -3.61
CA PHE A 96 2.21 -8.96 -2.27
C PHE A 96 1.92 -10.45 -2.06
N ASN A 97 2.84 -11.12 -1.38
CA ASN A 97 2.72 -12.52 -0.97
C ASN A 97 3.42 -12.71 0.37
N ASP A 98 2.66 -13.09 1.39
CA ASP A 98 3.20 -13.38 2.73
C ASP A 98 3.63 -14.85 2.90
N ARG A 99 3.48 -15.68 1.86
CA ARG A 99 3.72 -17.14 1.84
C ARG A 99 2.82 -17.97 2.77
N ILE A 100 1.94 -17.35 3.56
CA ILE A 100 1.11 -18.02 4.55
C ILE A 100 -0.34 -18.07 4.08
N SER A 101 -0.94 -16.92 3.80
CA SER A 101 -2.39 -16.83 3.55
C SER A 101 -2.78 -15.73 2.57
N THR A 102 -1.99 -14.66 2.50
CA THR A 102 -2.37 -13.45 1.78
C THR A 102 -1.59 -13.34 0.49
N LYS A 103 -2.33 -13.33 -0.63
CA LYS A 103 -1.81 -13.05 -1.96
C LYS A 103 -2.63 -11.92 -2.56
N ILE A 104 -1.97 -10.80 -2.83
CA ILE A 104 -2.59 -9.63 -3.42
C ILE A 104 -1.88 -9.35 -4.74
N ILE A 105 -2.67 -9.26 -5.80
CA ILE A 105 -2.25 -8.77 -7.11
C ILE A 105 -3.26 -7.69 -7.45
N SER A 106 -2.81 -6.44 -7.47
CA SER A 106 -3.60 -5.27 -7.78
C SER A 106 -2.95 -4.53 -8.94
N ASN A 107 -3.74 -4.07 -9.90
CA ASN A 107 -3.27 -3.19 -10.97
C ASN A 107 -3.61 -1.72 -10.68
N THR A 108 -4.11 -1.44 -9.47
CA THR A 108 -4.66 -0.14 -9.08
C THR A 108 -4.20 0.24 -7.68
N ALA A 109 -2.90 0.20 -7.41
CA ALA A 109 -2.33 0.68 -6.16
C ALA A 109 -1.86 2.14 -6.28
N VAL A 110 -2.01 2.91 -5.21
CA VAL A 110 -1.63 4.33 -5.17
C VAL A 110 -1.00 4.69 -3.82
N PHE A 111 -0.06 5.64 -3.85
CA PHE A 111 0.35 6.32 -2.62
C PHE A 111 -0.80 7.20 -2.15
N THR A 112 -1.20 7.04 -0.90
CA THR A 112 -2.30 7.81 -0.30
C THR A 112 -1.82 9.00 0.49
N GLU A 113 -0.58 8.93 0.98
CA GLU A 113 0.03 9.98 1.76
C GLU A 113 1.42 10.30 1.22
N GLU A 114 1.78 11.57 1.29
CA GLU A 114 3.15 11.98 1.03
C GLU A 114 4.06 11.39 2.13
N PRO A 115 5.22 10.82 1.79
CA PRO A 115 6.08 10.16 2.77
C PRO A 115 6.46 11.13 3.90
N SER A 116 6.06 10.79 5.12
CA SER A 116 6.40 11.59 6.30
C SER A 116 7.88 11.37 6.65
N ARG A 117 8.67 12.44 6.63
CA ARG A 117 10.10 12.40 6.94
C ARG A 117 10.33 12.75 8.42
N SER A 118 10.34 11.74 9.28
CA SER A 118 10.72 11.93 10.69
C SER A 118 12.22 11.66 10.89
N TYR A 119 13.00 12.69 11.20
CA TYR A 119 14.42 12.56 11.53
C TYR A 119 14.56 12.41 13.05
N SER A 120 14.65 11.19 13.56
CA SER A 120 15.05 10.95 14.95
C SER A 120 16.55 10.63 15.00
N SER A 121 17.24 11.13 16.02
CA SER A 121 18.70 10.98 16.21
C SER A 121 19.21 9.54 16.34
N GLU A 122 18.35 8.53 16.30
CA GLU A 122 18.72 7.11 16.43
C GLU A 122 18.23 6.21 15.29
N ALA A 123 17.47 6.71 14.30
CA ALA A 123 17.04 5.89 13.17
C ALA A 123 16.80 6.72 11.92
N GLU A 124 17.69 6.59 10.94
CA GLU A 124 17.56 7.10 9.57
C GLU A 124 16.49 6.29 8.80
N LYS A 125 15.23 6.34 9.21
CA LYS A 125 14.14 5.55 8.61
C LYS A 125 12.96 6.41 8.18
N VAL A 126 12.31 6.02 7.09
CA VAL A 126 11.16 6.70 6.48
C VAL A 126 10.07 5.68 6.22
N THR A 127 8.82 6.01 6.55
CA THR A 127 7.66 5.13 6.32
C THR A 127 6.80 5.64 5.17
N PHE A 128 6.42 4.73 4.27
CA PHE A 128 5.53 4.97 3.14
C PHE A 128 4.23 4.18 3.32
N GLU A 129 3.07 4.84 3.19
CA GLU A 129 1.76 4.19 3.18
C GLU A 129 1.20 4.07 1.75
N ILE A 130 0.80 2.86 1.36
CA ILE A 130 0.25 2.54 0.05
C ILE A 130 -1.10 1.86 0.22
N ARG A 131 -2.14 2.32 -0.49
CA ARG A 131 -3.50 1.73 -0.44
C ARG A 131 -4.02 1.24 -1.78
#